data_AF-A0A8I1STB2-F1
#
_entry.id   AF-A0A8I1STB2-F1
#
_cell.length_a   1.000
_cell.length_b   1.000
_cell.length_c   1.000
_cell.angle_alpha   90.00
_cell.angle_beta   90.00
_cell.angle_gamma   90.00
#
_symmetry.space_group_name_H-M   'P 1'
#
loop_
_entity.id
_entity.type
_entity.pdbx_description
1 polymer ?
#
loop_
_entity_poly.entity_id
_entity_poly.type
_entity_poly.pdbx_seq_one_letter_code
_entity_poly.pdbx_strand_id
1 'polypeptide(L)' 'MRFAYYAHKSTVPALIIAGCALYILDQLSKWMAIRSIPAGESITVIPNFFSLVQVHNTGAAFGILPGNNVVFVILSILA' A
#
# COMPACT_ATOMS: atom_id res chain seq x y z
N MET A 1 -14.56 16.32 32.18
CA MET A 1 -14.92 15.11 31.41
C MET A 1 -15.33 15.35 29.94
N ARG A 2 -15.45 16.60 29.44
CA ARG A 2 -15.86 16.89 28.04
C ARG A 2 -14.72 17.03 27.01
N PHE A 3 -13.48 17.25 27.45
CA PHE A 3 -12.33 17.46 26.55
C PHE A 3 -11.89 16.17 25.83
N ALA A 4 -11.91 15.01 26.49
CA ALA A 4 -11.59 13.73 25.85
C ALA A 4 -12.63 13.32 24.78
N TYR A 5 -13.90 13.69 24.98
CA TYR A 5 -14.99 13.40 24.04
C TYR A 5 -14.88 14.21 22.73
N TYR A 6 -14.45 15.48 22.81
CA TYR A 6 -14.23 16.31 21.61
C TYR A 6 -12.93 15.96 20.88
N ALA A 7 -11.85 15.62 21.60
CA ALA A 7 -10.60 15.21 21.00
C ALA A 7 -10.73 13.91 20.16
N HIS A 8 -11.56 12.96 20.61
CA HIS A 8 -11.82 11.70 19.89
C HIS A 8 -12.65 11.90 18.61
N LYS A 9 -13.56 12.89 18.57
CA LYS A 9 -14.42 13.13 17.39
C LYS A 9 -13.68 13.83 16.25
N SER A 10 -12.60 14.56 16.55
CA SER A 10 -11.81 15.32 15.58
C SER A 10 -10.74 14.49 14.84
N THR A 11 -10.31 13.35 15.38
CA THR A 11 -9.23 12.54 14.80
C THR A 11 -9.72 11.53 13.78
N VAL A 12 -10.91 10.95 13.96
CA VAL A 12 -11.45 9.94 13.03
C VAL A 12 -11.61 10.49 11.59
N PRO A 13 -12.19 11.68 11.37
CA PRO A 13 -12.26 12.25 10.02
C PRO A 13 -10.86 12.46 9.41
N ALA A 14 -9.89 12.92 10.20
CA ALA A 14 -8.53 13.13 9.74
C ALA A 14 -7.84 11.80 9.34
N LEU A 15 -8.06 10.73 10.10
CA LEU A 15 -7.55 9.39 9.78
C LEU A 15 -8.19 8.83 8.51
N ILE A 16 -9.49 9.05 8.30
CA ILE A 16 -10.18 8.65 7.07
C ILE A 16 -9.60 9.40 5.88
N ILE A 17 -9.44 10.73 5.98
CA ILE A 17 -8.85 11.54 4.91
C ILE A 17 -7.44 11.07 4.59
N ALA A 18 -6.59 10.85 5.61
CA ALA A 18 -5.24 10.34 5.44
C ALA A 18 -5.24 8.95 4.78
N GLY A 19 -6.10 8.04 5.22
CA GLY A 19 -6.24 6.70 4.64
C GLY A 19 -6.67 6.74 3.18
N CYS A 20 -7.66 7.56 2.83
CA CYS A 20 -8.09 7.75 1.44
C CYS A 20 -6.98 8.36 0.57
N ALA A 21 -6.26 9.36 1.08
CA ALA A 21 -5.15 9.98 0.38
C ALA A 21 -4.03 8.97 0.11
N LEU A 22 -3.63 8.19 1.12
CA LEU A 22 -2.63 7.14 0.97
C LEU A 22 -3.07 6.05 -0.02
N TYR A 23 -4.33 5.63 0.03
CA TYR A 23 -4.88 4.67 -0.94
C TYR A 23 -4.81 5.20 -2.37
N ILE A 24 -5.19 6.46 -2.60
CA ILE A 24 -5.11 7.09 -3.92
C ILE A 24 -3.65 7.17 -4.40
N LEU A 25 -2.73 7.58 -3.52
CA LEU A 25 -1.31 7.66 -3.85
C LEU A 25 -0.71 6.29 -4.19
N ASP A 26 -1.07 5.24 -3.43
CA ASP A 26 -0.64 3.86 -3.69
C ASP A 26 -1.11 3.37 -5.06
N GLN A 27 -2.41 3.52 -5.36
CA GLN A 27 -2.98 3.06 -6.61
C GLN A 27 -2.46 3.86 -7.82
N LEU A 28 -2.30 5.18 -7.68
CA LEU A 28 -1.71 6.02 -8.73
C LEU A 28 -0.25 5.63 -9.00
N SER A 29 0.53 5.39 -7.96
CA SER A 29 1.93 4.95 -8.10
C SER A 29 2.05 3.61 -8.81
N LYS A 30 1.20 2.63 -8.46
CA LYS A 30 1.13 1.32 -9.15
C LYS A 30 0.73 1.47 -10.61
N TRP A 31 -0.28 2.30 -10.89
CA TRP A 31 -0.72 2.56 -12.25
C TRP A 31 0.37 3.19 -13.12
N MET A 32 1.11 4.17 -12.58
CA MET A 32 2.27 4.75 -13.27
C MET A 32 3.36 3.70 -13.50
N ALA A 33 3.66 2.85 -12.50
CA ALA A 33 4.65 1.79 -12.64
C ALA A 33 4.26 0.78 -13.75
N ILE A 34 3.00 0.38 -13.82
CA ILE A 34 2.47 -0.52 -14.86
C ILE A 34 2.62 0.08 -16.27
N ARG A 35 2.45 1.39 -16.42
CA ARG A 35 2.54 2.07 -17.73
C ARG A 35 3.95 2.42 -18.16
N SER A 36 4.86 2.64 -17.22
CA SER A 36 6.19 3.20 -17.50
C SER A 36 7.30 2.16 -17.49
N ILE A 37 7.10 1.00 -16.84
CA ILE A 37 8.11 -0.04 -16.69
C ILE A 37 7.54 -1.32 -17.31
N PRO A 38 8.24 -2.02 -18.22
CA PRO A 38 7.79 -3.34 -18.67
C PRO A 38 7.85 -4.38 -17.54
N ALA A 39 7.04 -5.44 -17.65
CA ALA A 39 6.99 -6.48 -16.63
C ALA A 39 8.34 -7.20 -16.48
N GLY A 40 8.84 -7.28 -15.24
CA GLY A 40 10.13 -7.87 -14.92
C GLY A 40 11.33 -6.93 -15.14
N GLU A 41 11.11 -5.72 -15.64
CA GLU A 41 12.16 -4.74 -15.87
C GLU A 41 12.30 -3.73 -14.71
N SER A 42 13.36 -2.92 -14.78
CA SER A 42 13.69 -1.92 -13.76
C SER A 42 14.15 -0.59 -14.34
N ILE A 43 13.83 0.50 -13.64
CA ILE A 43 14.40 1.83 -13.84
C ILE A 43 15.29 2.17 -12.65
N THR A 44 16.59 2.37 -12.89
CA THR A 44 17.52 2.87 -11.88
C THR A 44 17.27 4.35 -11.63
N VAL A 45 16.98 4.73 -10.39
CA VAL A 45 16.73 6.12 -9.99
C VAL A 45 17.99 6.71 -9.33
N ILE A 46 18.61 5.95 -8.42
CA ILE A 46 19.89 6.30 -7.81
C ILE A 46 20.85 5.12 -8.06
N PRO A 47 21.90 5.30 -8.88
CA PRO A 47 22.83 4.23 -9.19
C PRO A 47 23.37 3.54 -7.93
N ASN A 48 23.39 2.20 -7.95
CA ASN A 48 23.87 1.34 -6.86
C ASN A 48 23.09 1.41 -5.53
N PHE A 49 21.97 2.13 -5.48
CA PHE A 49 21.19 2.27 -4.24
C PHE A 49 19.69 2.05 -4.43
N PHE A 50 19.07 2.68 -5.45
CA PHE A 50 17.63 2.67 -5.60
C PHE A 50 17.19 2.47 -7.05
N SER A 51 16.39 1.43 -7.27
CA SER A 51 15.74 1.13 -8.56
C SER A 51 14.27 0.81 -8.34
N LEU A 52 13.43 1.25 -9.26
CA LEU A 52 12.04 0.83 -9.35
C LEU A 52 11.98 -0.42 -10.23
N VAL A 53 11.45 -1.52 -9.70
CA VAL A 53 11.33 -2.79 -10.44
C VAL A 53 9.85 -3.16 -10.52
N GLN A 54 9.37 -3.50 -11.71
CA GLN A 54 8.01 -4.00 -11.86
C GLN A 54 7.95 -5.50 -11.61
N VAL A 55 7.49 -5.87 -10.42
CA VAL A 55 7.26 -7.27 -10.03
C VAL A 55 5.83 -7.42 -9.51
N HIS A 56 5.15 -8.48 -9.94
CA HIS A 56 3.87 -8.89 -9.38
C HIS A 56 4.08 -9.93 -8.28
N ASN A 57 3.75 -9.59 -7.04
CA ASN A 57 3.78 -10.52 -5.92
C ASN A 57 2.38 -11.08 -5.68
N THR A 58 2.19 -12.39 -5.92
CA THR A 58 0.93 -13.09 -5.65
C THR A 58 0.86 -13.70 -4.25
N GLY A 59 1.93 -13.55 -3.45
CA GLY A 59 2.00 -13.97 -2.05
C GLY A 59 2.18 -12.79 -1.10
N ALA A 60 2.42 -13.08 0.18
CA ALA A 60 2.76 -12.09 1.19
C ALA A 60 4.24 -11.64 1.10
N ALA A 61 4.79 -11.10 2.19
CA ALA A 61 6.23 -10.85 2.29
C ALA A 61 7.04 -12.11 1.97
N PHE A 62 8.15 -11.94 1.24
CA PHE A 62 9.03 -13.03 0.77
C PHE A 62 8.35 -14.09 -0.11
N GLY A 63 7.18 -13.79 -0.70
CA GLY A 63 6.47 -14.71 -1.59
C GLY A 63 5.78 -15.87 -0.86
N ILE A 64 5.56 -15.75 0.45
CA ILE A 64 4.87 -16.76 1.25
C ILE A 64 3.41 -16.90 0.79
N LEU A 65 2.92 -18.15 0.71
CA LEU A 65 1.54 -18.51 0.34
C LEU A 65 1.06 -17.90 -1.00
N PRO A 66 1.77 -18.13 -2.11
CA PRO A 66 1.40 -17.57 -3.40
C PRO A 66 0.02 -18.05 -3.85
N GLY A 67 -0.80 -17.11 -4.36
CA GLY A 67 -2.15 -17.38 -4.87
C GLY A 67 -3.22 -17.50 -3.79
N ASN A 68 -2.88 -17.45 -2.51
CA ASN A 68 -3.83 -17.62 -1.41
C ASN A 68 -4.37 -16.28 -0.84
N ASN A 69 -4.76 -15.36 -1.73
CA ASN A 69 -5.16 -14.00 -1.37
C ASN A 69 -6.34 -13.94 -0.39
N VAL A 70 -7.23 -14.94 -0.43
CA VAL A 70 -8.39 -15.01 0.49
C VAL A 70 -7.93 -15.10 1.95
N VAL A 71 -6.88 -15.87 2.24
CA VAL A 71 -6.33 -15.97 3.60
C VAL A 71 -5.82 -14.60 4.07
N PHE A 72 -5.12 -13.86 3.20
CA PHE A 72 -4.63 -12.53 3.55
C PHE A 72 -5.77 -11.53 3.79
N VAL A 73 -6.82 -11.55 2.96
CA VAL A 73 -7.99 -10.70 3.16
C VAL A 73 -8.66 -10.97 4.50
N ILE A 74 -8.84 -12.25 4.87
CA ILE A 74 -9.40 -12.62 6.17
C ILE A 74 -8.53 -12.11 7.31
N LEU A 75 -7.21 -12.34 7.24
CA LEU A 75 -6.27 -11.88 8.28
C LEU A 75 -6.26 -10.35 8.42
N SER A 76 -6.32 -9.59 7.32
CA SER A 76 -6.36 -8.11 7.34
C SER A 76 -7.64 -7.54 7.94
N ILE A 77 -8.76 -8.26 7.85
CA ILE A 77 -10.03 -7.83 8.47
C ILE A 77 -10.03 -8.12 9.97
N LEU A 78 -9.39 -9.22 10.40
CA LEU A 78 -9.42 -9.67 11.79
C LEU A 78 -8.35 -9.02 12.68
N ALA A 79 -7.24 -8.56 12.11
CA ALA A 79 -6.12 -7.93 12.82
C ALA A 79 -6.40 -6.46 13.15
#